data_AF-A0A355ABZ8-F1
#
_entry.id   AF-A0A355ABZ8-F1
#
_cell.length_a   1.000
_cell.length_b   1.000
_cell.length_c   1.000
_cell.angle_alpha   90.00
_cell.angle_beta   90.00
_cell.angle_gamma   90.00
#
_symmetry.space_group_name_H-M   'P 1'
#
loop_
_entity.id
_entity.type
_entity.pdbx_description
1 polymer ?
#
loop_
_entity_poly.entity_id
_entity_poly.type
_entity_poly.pdbx_seq_one_letter_code
_entity_poly.pdbx_strand_id
1 'polypeptide(L)'
;IKNKKGEPNEEYYKWQFFYSLVYSGLYQKDYLGCEVYFPKGNKNSAPIKLDGAIFDDSNWFDWYKKYHKDKDQESLDWLRKHLIGVIEFKKEDSKDNETVYNQQLKPAIKESENDFCLGVLYDTERLYLFQKKQNLYLRLDESFNLKGEKSTTKDLSLHLTDAYYKIPSFKQLQKKITQVVIDRSKRTIDDLDIVTGIYSKQLTDGISNILRIMDKIGMKNQRGYEILIQIMALKIFDEKRSEKLKTNLDFYKTQAETKKLNLLFYITKEEKGNMNLGDDAIQTFIKRIQKLYDEASPIYQKILKKDSTETIYWKDPVHVQIISEVVEQFQDYSFVKSHKSDLYQIIFYKFANEFSKTDKGQFITPIPLIDFLVKIVNPRSSEQIIDPTSGIADFLSVSYVNSNSKLDDSNIYGVDNDEQMIMLAQLNMLLNGDGNAVLKYKPDKGSITWKFEHDNELVELQPNLHKKGNWDNWKDQTKLKKFDVVLTNPPFGEDRKWEPKTQQEKEQAEMYELWDVARSGKWIDLGIVFLENSYRILKEDGRMG
;
A
#
# COMPACT_ATOMS: atom_id res chain seq x y z
N ILE A 1 35.55 -18.01 -7.53
CA ILE A 1 36.51 -17.25 -8.36
C ILE A 1 37.09 -16.18 -7.44
N LYS A 2 38.42 -16.09 -7.31
CA LYS A 2 39.05 -15.28 -6.26
C LYS A 2 40.18 -14.44 -6.83
N ASN A 3 40.42 -13.27 -6.24
CA ASN A 3 41.54 -12.40 -6.57
C ASN A 3 42.87 -12.99 -6.01
N LYS A 4 43.99 -12.30 -6.25
CA LYS A 4 45.31 -12.72 -5.74
C LYS A 4 45.43 -12.71 -4.21
N LYS A 5 44.50 -12.06 -3.49
CA LYS A 5 44.41 -12.01 -2.02
C LYS A 5 43.49 -13.10 -1.44
N GLY A 6 42.85 -13.92 -2.28
CA GLY A 6 41.95 -14.99 -1.83
C GLY A 6 40.49 -14.55 -1.56
N GLU A 7 40.14 -13.31 -1.87
CA GLU A 7 38.80 -12.73 -1.76
C GLU A 7 38.02 -12.94 -3.06
N PRO A 8 36.67 -12.99 -3.03
CA PRO A 8 35.87 -13.00 -4.25
C PRO A 8 36.24 -11.84 -5.19
N ASN A 9 36.37 -12.10 -6.48
CA ASN A 9 36.65 -11.04 -7.47
C ASN A 9 35.37 -10.66 -8.25
N GLU A 10 35.45 -9.65 -9.10
CA GLU A 10 34.35 -9.21 -9.97
C GLU A 10 33.66 -10.36 -10.72
N GLU A 11 34.44 -11.29 -11.29
CA GLU A 11 33.89 -12.48 -11.96
C GLU A 11 33.02 -13.33 -11.03
N TYR A 12 33.40 -13.49 -9.75
CA TYR A 12 32.55 -14.17 -8.78
C TYR A 12 31.19 -13.47 -8.63
N TYR A 13 31.20 -12.15 -8.41
CA TYR A 13 29.97 -11.37 -8.24
C TYR A 13 29.12 -11.34 -9.50
N LYS A 14 29.74 -11.30 -10.70
CA LYS A 14 29.07 -11.46 -11.99
C LYS A 14 28.26 -12.75 -12.04
N TRP A 15 28.92 -13.88 -11.80
CA TRP A 15 28.27 -15.19 -11.87
C TRP A 15 27.27 -15.40 -10.73
N GLN A 16 27.52 -14.86 -9.54
CA GLN A 16 26.57 -14.88 -8.43
C GLN A 16 25.27 -14.15 -8.80
N PHE A 17 25.36 -12.98 -9.43
CA PHE A 17 24.19 -12.21 -9.83
C PHE A 17 23.39 -12.92 -10.93
N PHE A 18 24.05 -13.37 -12.01
CA PHE A 18 23.39 -14.15 -13.06
C PHE A 18 22.74 -15.42 -12.53
N TYR A 19 23.44 -16.17 -11.67
CA TYR A 19 22.89 -17.36 -11.03
C TYR A 19 21.64 -17.02 -10.22
N SER A 20 21.67 -15.93 -9.46
CA SER A 20 20.53 -15.49 -8.65
C SER A 20 19.32 -15.11 -9.51
N LEU A 21 19.52 -14.41 -10.63
CA LEU A 21 18.44 -14.07 -11.57
C LEU A 21 17.76 -15.31 -12.16
N VAL A 22 18.55 -16.32 -12.51
CA VAL A 22 18.03 -17.56 -13.11
C VAL A 22 17.41 -18.49 -12.08
N TYR A 23 18.11 -18.74 -10.98
CA TYR A 23 17.69 -19.71 -9.96
C TYR A 23 16.44 -19.25 -9.19
N SER A 24 16.27 -17.94 -9.01
CA SER A 24 15.03 -17.38 -8.45
C SER A 24 13.82 -17.53 -9.37
N GLY A 25 14.02 -17.89 -10.65
CA GLY A 25 12.97 -17.95 -11.67
C GLY A 25 12.57 -16.56 -12.21
N LEU A 26 13.28 -15.50 -11.83
CA LEU A 26 12.96 -14.13 -12.26
C LEU A 26 13.22 -13.92 -13.76
N TYR A 27 14.26 -14.57 -14.28
CA TYR A 27 14.66 -14.58 -15.69
C TYR A 27 15.00 -15.99 -16.15
N GLN A 28 14.58 -16.38 -17.35
CA GLN A 28 15.08 -17.62 -17.96
C GLN A 28 16.44 -17.35 -18.60
N LYS A 29 17.35 -18.33 -18.50
CA LYS A 29 18.73 -18.21 -19.01
C LYS A 29 18.82 -17.86 -20.50
N ASP A 30 17.84 -18.29 -21.30
CA ASP A 30 17.87 -18.17 -22.76
C ASP A 30 17.73 -16.71 -23.24
N TYR A 31 17.25 -15.82 -22.38
CA TYR A 31 17.10 -14.38 -22.63
C TYR A 31 18.28 -13.55 -22.12
N LEU A 32 19.27 -14.17 -21.48
CA LEU A 32 20.39 -13.49 -20.86
C LEU A 32 21.66 -13.67 -21.68
N GLY A 33 22.30 -12.56 -22.04
CA GLY A 33 23.63 -12.53 -22.63
C GLY A 33 24.67 -12.09 -21.61
N CYS A 34 25.84 -12.73 -21.62
CA CYS A 34 27.01 -12.28 -20.86
C CYS A 34 28.11 -11.89 -21.84
N GLU A 35 28.79 -10.78 -21.57
CA GLU A 35 29.85 -10.21 -22.42
C GLU A 35 29.40 -10.01 -23.88
N VAL A 36 28.38 -9.18 -24.08
CA VAL A 36 27.85 -8.84 -25.39
C VAL A 36 28.56 -7.60 -25.93
N TYR A 37 28.96 -7.63 -27.21
CA TYR A 37 29.75 -6.55 -27.82
C TYR A 37 29.00 -5.91 -29.00
N PHE A 38 28.79 -4.60 -28.94
CA PHE A 38 28.25 -3.80 -30.06
C PHE A 38 29.30 -2.84 -30.64
N PRO A 39 29.29 -2.56 -31.95
CA PRO A 39 30.26 -1.64 -32.55
C PRO A 39 29.98 -0.20 -32.12
N LYS A 40 31.02 0.62 -31.95
CA LYS A 40 30.86 2.08 -31.97
C LYS A 40 30.81 2.56 -33.41
N GLY A 41 30.00 3.59 -33.70
CA GLY A 41 29.77 4.12 -35.05
C GLY A 41 31.01 4.58 -35.85
N ASN A 42 32.19 4.64 -35.23
CA ASN A 42 33.47 4.89 -35.90
C ASN A 42 34.33 3.62 -35.94
N LYS A 43 34.87 3.27 -37.12
CA LYS A 43 35.75 2.10 -37.34
C LYS A 43 36.95 1.97 -36.38
N ASN A 44 37.42 3.09 -35.81
CA ASN A 44 38.58 3.13 -34.92
C ASN A 44 38.22 3.20 -33.43
N SER A 45 36.92 3.20 -33.09
CA SER A 45 36.48 3.25 -31.70
C SER A 45 36.32 1.84 -31.14
N ALA A 46 36.78 1.62 -29.90
CA ALA A 46 36.57 0.37 -29.21
C ALA A 46 35.06 0.06 -29.10
N PRO A 47 34.64 -1.20 -29.32
CA PRO A 47 33.24 -1.59 -29.21
C PRO A 47 32.70 -1.32 -27.80
N ILE A 48 31.39 -1.08 -27.71
CA ILE A 48 30.69 -1.04 -26.43
C ILE A 48 30.58 -2.49 -25.95
N LYS A 49 31.23 -2.78 -24.83
CA LYS A 49 31.14 -4.06 -24.13
C LYS A 49 30.05 -3.93 -23.06
N LEU A 50 29.06 -4.79 -23.14
CA LEU A 50 28.02 -5.00 -22.13
C LEU A 50 28.46 -6.22 -21.32
N ASP A 51 28.66 -6.09 -20.01
CA ASP A 51 28.99 -7.26 -19.20
C ASP A 51 27.81 -8.24 -19.08
N GLY A 52 26.59 -7.70 -19.10
CA GLY A 52 25.36 -8.45 -19.26
C GLY A 52 24.31 -7.73 -20.11
N ALA A 53 23.47 -8.51 -20.77
CA ALA A 53 22.36 -8.05 -21.59
C ALA A 53 21.13 -8.91 -21.35
N ILE A 54 19.95 -8.30 -21.43
CA ILE A 54 18.66 -8.97 -21.35
C ILE A 54 17.93 -8.71 -22.66
N PHE A 55 17.52 -9.77 -23.34
CA PHE A 55 16.77 -9.70 -24.59
C PHE A 55 15.33 -10.17 -24.39
N ASP A 56 14.38 -9.68 -25.17
CA ASP A 56 12.97 -10.11 -25.11
C ASP A 56 12.69 -11.40 -25.94
N ASP A 57 13.63 -11.82 -26.77
CA ASP A 57 13.54 -13.00 -27.64
C ASP A 57 14.73 -13.95 -27.41
N SER A 58 14.45 -15.25 -27.25
CA SER A 58 15.45 -16.29 -26.93
C SER A 58 16.42 -16.57 -28.08
N ASN A 59 16.09 -16.16 -29.30
CA ASN A 59 16.95 -16.36 -30.49
C ASN A 59 18.04 -15.29 -30.62
N TRP A 60 18.18 -14.37 -29.66
CA TRP A 60 19.15 -13.28 -29.72
C TRP A 60 20.58 -13.75 -30.01
N PHE A 61 20.97 -14.93 -29.48
CA PHE A 61 22.31 -15.45 -29.68
C PHE A 61 22.59 -15.86 -31.13
N ASP A 62 21.58 -16.29 -31.87
CA ASP A 62 21.72 -16.62 -33.29
C ASP A 62 21.92 -15.36 -34.14
N TRP A 63 21.17 -14.30 -33.84
CA TRP A 63 21.37 -12.97 -34.42
C TRP A 63 22.75 -12.39 -34.07
N TYR A 64 23.19 -12.57 -32.82
CA TYR A 64 24.51 -12.17 -32.36
C TYR A 64 25.63 -12.88 -33.15
N LYS A 65 25.54 -14.20 -33.32
CA LYS A 65 26.49 -14.97 -34.14
C LYS A 65 26.48 -14.52 -35.60
N LYS A 66 25.30 -14.32 -36.20
CA LYS A 66 25.14 -13.86 -37.59
C LYS A 66 25.82 -12.50 -37.79
N TYR A 67 25.57 -11.55 -36.90
CA TYR A 67 26.24 -10.25 -36.93
C TYR A 67 27.77 -10.37 -36.86
N HIS A 68 28.29 -11.13 -35.90
CA HIS A 68 29.74 -11.22 -35.72
C HIS A 68 30.47 -11.96 -36.85
N LYS A 69 29.80 -12.94 -37.47
CA LYS A 69 30.34 -13.72 -38.59
C LYS A 69 30.27 -12.95 -39.91
N ASP A 70 29.10 -12.40 -40.23
CA ASP A 70 28.78 -11.90 -41.56
C ASP A 70 28.79 -10.35 -41.63
N LYS A 71 28.97 -9.67 -40.49
CA LYS A 71 28.86 -8.20 -40.36
C LYS A 71 27.52 -7.65 -40.86
N ASP A 72 26.47 -8.46 -40.70
CA ASP A 72 25.11 -8.18 -41.13
C ASP A 72 24.46 -7.07 -40.29
N GLN A 73 24.24 -5.89 -40.89
CA GLN A 73 23.69 -4.74 -40.18
C GLN A 73 22.26 -4.99 -39.70
N GLU A 74 21.45 -5.76 -40.44
CA GLU A 74 20.08 -6.11 -40.01
C GLU A 74 20.08 -6.87 -38.69
N SER A 75 21.07 -7.76 -38.49
CA SER A 75 21.24 -8.48 -37.23
C SER A 75 21.58 -7.55 -36.06
N LEU A 76 22.38 -6.51 -36.29
CA LEU A 76 22.71 -5.53 -35.25
C LEU A 76 21.50 -4.67 -34.88
N ASP A 77 20.76 -4.20 -35.87
CA ASP A 77 19.55 -3.41 -35.65
C ASP A 77 18.48 -4.25 -34.92
N TRP A 78 18.36 -5.54 -35.28
CA TRP A 78 17.52 -6.49 -34.55
C TRP A 78 17.96 -6.62 -33.08
N LEU A 79 19.25 -6.83 -32.80
CA LEU A 79 19.74 -6.95 -31.43
C LEU A 79 19.45 -5.70 -30.59
N ARG A 80 19.61 -4.50 -31.17
CA ARG A 80 19.30 -3.23 -30.48
C ARG A 80 17.82 -3.05 -30.20
N LYS A 81 16.96 -3.46 -31.12
CA LYS A 81 15.49 -3.48 -30.95
C LYS A 81 15.03 -4.48 -29.91
N HIS A 82 15.72 -5.61 -29.78
CA HIS A 82 15.37 -6.68 -28.85
C HIS A 82 16.11 -6.57 -27.50
N LEU A 83 17.02 -5.59 -27.34
CA LEU A 83 17.71 -5.32 -26.07
C LEU A 83 16.77 -4.57 -25.10
N ILE A 84 16.37 -5.24 -24.02
CA ILE A 84 15.44 -4.71 -23.01
C ILE A 84 16.09 -4.40 -21.66
N GLY A 85 17.32 -4.87 -21.45
CA GLY A 85 18.09 -4.56 -20.25
C GLY A 85 19.59 -4.74 -20.43
N VAL A 86 20.36 -4.00 -19.62
CA VAL A 86 21.82 -3.99 -19.61
C VAL A 86 22.31 -4.10 -18.18
N ILE A 87 23.38 -4.85 -17.98
CA ILE A 87 24.00 -5.09 -16.67
C ILE A 87 25.48 -4.77 -16.77
N GLU A 88 25.97 -3.92 -15.86
CA GLU A 88 27.38 -3.59 -15.70
C GLU A 88 27.86 -4.00 -14.31
N PHE A 89 29.03 -4.61 -14.22
CA PHE A 89 29.65 -5.00 -12.96
C PHE A 89 30.79 -4.04 -12.64
N LYS A 90 30.93 -3.71 -11.35
CA LYS A 90 32.00 -2.85 -10.88
C LYS A 90 33.00 -3.67 -10.06
N LYS A 91 34.29 -3.39 -10.25
CA LYS A 91 35.36 -3.89 -9.39
C LYS A 91 35.39 -3.15 -8.06
N GLU A 92 35.52 -3.90 -6.96
CA GLU A 92 36.12 -3.41 -5.72
C GLU A 92 37.42 -2.68 -6.07
N ASP A 93 37.58 -1.45 -5.58
CA ASP A 93 38.73 -0.55 -5.76
C ASP A 93 38.80 0.31 -7.03
N SER A 94 37.86 0.25 -7.98
CA SER A 94 37.95 1.07 -9.20
C SER A 94 36.70 1.91 -9.49
N LYS A 95 36.92 3.24 -9.51
CA LYS A 95 36.01 4.31 -9.96
C LYS A 95 34.78 4.54 -9.08
N ASP A 96 34.41 5.81 -8.89
CA ASP A 96 33.13 6.15 -8.24
C ASP A 96 31.93 5.70 -9.11
N ASN A 97 30.78 5.44 -8.48
CA ASN A 97 29.54 5.02 -9.14
C ASN A 97 29.13 5.97 -10.27
N GLU A 98 29.37 7.27 -10.11
CA GLU A 98 29.10 8.27 -11.16
C GLU A 98 29.92 8.02 -12.42
N THR A 99 31.17 7.58 -12.25
CA THR A 99 32.07 7.33 -13.38
C THR A 99 31.63 6.09 -14.14
N VAL A 100 31.31 4.99 -13.44
CA VAL A 100 30.85 3.75 -14.09
C VAL A 100 29.51 3.97 -14.78
N TYR A 101 28.57 4.66 -14.11
CA TYR A 101 27.30 5.04 -14.71
C TYR A 101 27.48 5.86 -15.99
N ASN A 102 28.26 6.94 -15.97
CA ASN A 102 28.42 7.82 -17.12
C ASN A 102 29.23 7.20 -18.27
N GLN A 103 30.26 6.41 -17.97
CA GLN A 103 31.20 5.90 -18.97
C GLN A 103 30.82 4.53 -19.54
N GLN A 104 30.07 3.72 -18.78
CA GLN A 104 29.79 2.33 -19.13
C GLN A 104 28.27 2.12 -19.24
N LEU A 105 27.53 2.19 -18.13
CA LEU A 105 26.11 1.82 -18.10
C LEU A 105 25.24 2.74 -18.97
N LYS A 106 25.34 4.06 -18.85
CA LYS A 106 24.50 4.99 -19.62
C LYS A 106 24.75 4.89 -21.13
N PRO A 107 25.99 4.82 -21.63
CA PRO A 107 26.27 4.49 -23.03
C PRO A 107 25.71 3.14 -23.46
N ALA A 108 25.78 2.13 -22.60
CA ALA A 108 25.29 0.80 -22.88
C ALA A 108 23.74 0.74 -22.99
N ILE A 109 23.02 1.41 -22.08
CA ILE A 109 21.57 1.59 -22.13
C ILE A 109 21.12 2.29 -23.43
N LYS A 110 21.93 3.23 -23.94
CA LYS A 110 21.63 3.98 -25.19
C LYS A 110 21.61 3.10 -26.44
N GLU A 111 22.24 1.93 -26.40
CA GLU A 111 22.23 1.00 -27.53
C GLU A 111 20.87 0.34 -27.72
N SER A 112 20.02 0.29 -26.69
CA SER A 112 18.64 -0.17 -26.84
C SER A 112 17.84 0.85 -27.66
N GLU A 113 17.12 0.37 -28.67
CA GLU A 113 16.22 1.19 -29.48
C GLU A 113 14.84 1.37 -28.83
N ASN A 114 14.51 0.58 -27.82
CA ASN A 114 13.25 0.68 -27.11
C ASN A 114 13.13 2.00 -26.33
N ASP A 115 11.92 2.52 -26.19
CA ASP A 115 11.63 3.66 -25.30
C ASP A 115 11.98 3.33 -23.85
N PHE A 116 11.84 2.06 -23.46
CA PHE A 116 12.23 1.58 -22.14
C PHE A 116 13.39 0.60 -22.23
N CYS A 117 14.37 0.75 -21.35
CA CYS A 117 15.46 -0.22 -21.17
C CYS A 117 15.91 -0.21 -19.71
N LEU A 118 16.00 -1.38 -19.09
CA LEU A 118 16.50 -1.54 -17.72
C LEU A 118 18.02 -1.37 -17.69
N GLY A 119 18.53 -0.55 -16.79
CA GLY A 119 19.95 -0.49 -16.46
C GLY A 119 20.22 -1.09 -15.09
N VAL A 120 21.20 -1.97 -14.98
CA VAL A 120 21.64 -2.55 -13.70
C VAL A 120 23.12 -2.27 -13.54
N LEU A 121 23.48 -1.65 -12.43
CA LEU A 121 24.87 -1.57 -11.97
C LEU A 121 24.98 -2.38 -10.68
N TYR A 122 25.87 -3.37 -10.70
CA TYR A 122 26.09 -4.26 -9.56
C TYR A 122 27.51 -4.08 -9.02
N ASP A 123 27.62 -3.67 -7.77
CA ASP A 123 28.89 -3.42 -7.07
C ASP A 123 28.92 -4.24 -5.79
N THR A 124 29.48 -5.45 -5.84
CA THR A 124 29.81 -6.23 -4.63
C THR A 124 28.61 -6.35 -3.67
N GLU A 125 27.54 -7.01 -4.13
CA GLU A 125 26.25 -7.14 -3.42
C GLU A 125 25.40 -5.87 -3.28
N ARG A 126 25.87 -4.72 -3.78
CA ARG A 126 25.09 -3.49 -3.86
C ARG A 126 24.45 -3.37 -5.24
N LEU A 127 23.14 -3.18 -5.24
CA LEU A 127 22.33 -3.06 -6.45
C LEU A 127 22.00 -1.60 -6.73
N TYR A 128 22.14 -1.18 -7.98
CA TYR A 128 21.67 0.11 -8.45
C TYR A 128 20.90 -0.07 -9.76
N LEU A 129 19.61 0.25 -9.73
CA LEU A 129 18.69 0.15 -10.85
C LEU A 129 18.49 1.51 -11.54
N PHE A 130 18.50 1.49 -12.87
CA PHE A 130 18.32 2.63 -13.75
C PHE A 130 17.31 2.30 -14.84
N GLN A 131 16.84 3.32 -15.54
CA GLN A 131 15.96 3.16 -16.69
C GLN A 131 16.29 4.18 -17.77
N LYS A 132 16.18 3.72 -19.02
CA LYS A 132 15.81 4.57 -20.16
C LYS A 132 14.29 4.72 -20.12
N LYS A 133 13.79 5.95 -20.21
CA LYS A 133 12.37 6.26 -20.41
C LYS A 133 12.29 7.30 -21.51
N GLN A 134 11.90 6.87 -22.71
CA GLN A 134 12.05 7.60 -23.97
C GLN A 134 13.52 7.98 -24.18
N ASN A 135 13.90 9.22 -23.86
CA ASN A 135 15.28 9.72 -23.97
C ASN A 135 15.86 10.22 -22.64
N LEU A 136 15.17 9.94 -21.52
CA LEU A 136 15.62 10.25 -20.17
C LEU A 136 16.36 9.04 -19.58
N TYR A 137 17.44 9.29 -18.83
CA TYR A 137 18.27 8.28 -18.19
C TYR A 137 18.32 8.56 -16.69
N LEU A 138 17.49 7.83 -15.94
CA LEU A 138 17.16 8.12 -14.56
C LEU A 138 17.41 6.90 -13.67
N ARG A 139 17.44 7.08 -12.36
CA ARG A 139 17.29 5.96 -11.42
C ARG A 139 15.94 5.30 -11.69
N LEU A 140 15.90 3.98 -11.56
CA LEU A 140 14.66 3.23 -11.70
C LEU A 140 13.68 3.79 -10.67
N ASP A 141 14.03 3.76 -9.38
CA ASP A 141 13.32 4.46 -8.30
C ASP A 141 13.28 6.00 -8.49
N GLU A 142 12.08 6.59 -8.64
CA GLU A 142 11.95 8.05 -8.82
C GLU A 142 12.35 8.87 -7.59
N SER A 143 12.25 8.31 -6.39
CA SER A 143 12.66 9.00 -5.16
C SER A 143 14.16 9.31 -5.14
N PHE A 144 14.94 8.60 -5.94
CA PHE A 144 16.38 8.83 -6.10
C PHE A 144 16.72 9.85 -7.19
N ASN A 145 15.73 10.43 -7.87
CA ASN A 145 15.89 11.47 -8.88
C ASN A 145 15.52 12.85 -8.29
N LEU A 146 16.50 13.63 -7.83
CA LEU A 146 16.28 14.86 -7.03
C LEU A 146 15.42 15.92 -7.75
N LYS A 147 15.38 15.91 -9.08
CA LYS A 147 14.56 16.82 -9.92
C LYS A 147 13.55 16.07 -10.78
N GLY A 148 13.20 14.83 -10.43
CA GLY A 148 12.34 13.96 -11.23
C GLY A 148 12.85 13.79 -12.66
N GLU A 149 11.98 13.96 -13.66
CA GLU A 149 12.33 13.84 -15.09
C GLU A 149 13.35 14.88 -15.59
N LYS A 150 13.55 15.98 -14.85
CA LYS A 150 14.56 17.00 -15.17
C LYS A 150 15.94 16.69 -14.58
N SER A 151 16.12 15.54 -13.92
CA SER A 151 17.38 15.17 -13.27
C SER A 151 18.48 14.95 -14.30
N THR A 152 19.62 15.60 -14.09
CA THR A 152 20.88 15.27 -14.77
C THR A 152 21.63 14.20 -13.99
N THR A 153 22.78 13.71 -14.48
CA THR A 153 23.54 12.68 -13.74
C THR A 153 23.89 13.11 -12.31
N LYS A 154 24.17 14.40 -12.07
CA LYS A 154 24.49 14.93 -10.73
C LYS A 154 23.29 14.97 -9.79
N ASP A 155 22.09 14.96 -10.35
CA ASP A 155 20.83 14.97 -9.59
C ASP A 155 20.33 13.54 -9.30
N LEU A 156 21.08 12.50 -9.70
CA LEU A 156 20.79 11.11 -9.38
C LEU A 156 21.46 10.74 -8.06
N SER A 157 20.71 10.13 -7.15
CA SER A 157 21.24 9.65 -5.87
C SER A 157 22.00 8.34 -6.07
N LEU A 158 23.25 8.44 -6.54
CA LEU A 158 24.14 7.31 -6.86
C LEU A 158 24.81 6.67 -5.64
N HIS A 159 24.67 7.30 -4.47
CA HIS A 159 25.15 6.77 -3.19
C HIS A 159 24.14 5.83 -2.53
N LEU A 160 22.86 5.89 -2.92
CA LEU A 160 21.78 5.06 -2.39
C LEU A 160 21.59 3.81 -3.23
N THR A 161 21.52 2.66 -2.57
CA THR A 161 21.28 1.35 -3.19
C THR A 161 19.80 1.04 -3.34
N ASP A 162 19.47 0.17 -4.30
CA ASP A 162 18.15 -0.41 -4.46
C ASP A 162 18.05 -1.75 -3.74
N ALA A 163 16.83 -2.07 -3.29
CA ALA A 163 16.53 -3.39 -2.76
C ALA A 163 16.31 -4.40 -3.91
N TYR A 164 16.71 -5.66 -3.70
CA TYR A 164 16.64 -6.73 -4.71
C TYR A 164 15.22 -7.00 -5.24
N TYR A 165 14.20 -6.86 -4.39
CA TYR A 165 12.81 -7.06 -4.82
C TYR A 165 12.33 -6.00 -5.84
N LYS A 166 13.07 -4.89 -6.01
CA LYS A 166 12.75 -3.84 -7.00
C LYS A 166 13.21 -4.20 -8.41
N ILE A 167 13.96 -5.29 -8.60
CA ILE A 167 14.30 -5.78 -9.95
C ILE A 167 12.98 -6.20 -10.64
N PRO A 168 12.61 -5.58 -11.77
CA PRO A 168 11.40 -5.98 -12.49
C PRO A 168 11.50 -7.44 -12.94
N SER A 169 10.38 -8.15 -12.95
CA SER A 169 10.28 -9.46 -13.60
C SER A 169 10.38 -9.33 -15.12
N PHE A 170 10.77 -10.42 -15.80
CA PHE A 170 10.83 -10.45 -17.26
C PHE A 170 9.51 -10.02 -17.93
N LYS A 171 8.36 -10.50 -17.42
CA LYS A 171 7.02 -10.10 -17.90
C LYS A 171 6.76 -8.60 -17.75
N GLN A 172 7.24 -7.98 -16.66
CA GLN A 172 7.12 -6.53 -16.46
C GLN A 172 7.99 -5.75 -17.45
N LEU A 173 9.21 -6.21 -17.76
CA LEU A 173 10.05 -5.57 -18.77
C LEU A 173 9.40 -5.64 -20.17
N GLN A 174 8.91 -6.81 -20.57
CA GLN A 174 8.23 -7.00 -21.85
C GLN A 174 7.04 -6.05 -22.02
N LYS A 175 6.24 -5.85 -20.97
CA LYS A 175 5.12 -4.90 -21.01
C LYS A 175 5.53 -3.43 -21.14
N LYS A 176 6.72 -3.07 -20.65
CA LYS A 176 7.21 -1.68 -20.78
C LYS A 176 7.73 -1.37 -22.17
N ILE A 177 8.24 -2.36 -22.90
CA ILE A 177 8.76 -2.18 -24.26
C ILE A 177 7.67 -2.35 -25.34
N THR A 178 6.73 -3.26 -25.14
CA THR A 178 5.59 -3.40 -26.03
C THR A 178 4.53 -2.39 -25.57
N GLN A 179 4.28 -1.34 -26.36
CA GLN A 179 3.11 -0.46 -26.18
C GLN A 179 1.82 -1.24 -26.47
N VAL A 180 1.59 -2.37 -25.77
CA VAL A 180 0.39 -3.18 -25.93
C VAL A 180 -0.76 -2.31 -25.49
N VAL A 181 -1.72 -2.08 -26.38
CA VAL A 181 -3.03 -1.56 -25.99
C VAL A 181 -3.61 -2.56 -25.01
N ILE A 182 -3.55 -2.21 -23.72
CA ILE A 182 -3.92 -3.13 -22.65
C ILE A 182 -5.44 -3.32 -22.68
N ASP A 183 -5.90 -4.51 -23.05
CA ASP A 183 -7.29 -4.91 -22.89
C ASP A 183 -7.60 -5.08 -21.39
N ARG A 184 -8.15 -4.02 -20.79
CA ARG A 184 -8.44 -3.96 -19.35
C ARG A 184 -9.38 -5.07 -18.87
N SER A 185 -10.23 -5.60 -19.75
CA SER A 185 -11.22 -6.63 -19.43
C SER A 185 -10.63 -8.03 -19.21
N LYS A 186 -9.38 -8.24 -19.65
CA LYS A 186 -8.65 -9.52 -19.56
C LYS A 186 -7.48 -9.48 -18.60
N ARG A 187 -7.33 -8.41 -17.83
CA ARG A 187 -6.22 -8.25 -16.90
C ARG A 187 -6.39 -9.07 -15.64
N THR A 188 -5.28 -9.57 -15.16
CA THR A 188 -5.13 -10.19 -13.84
C THR A 188 -4.29 -9.29 -12.94
N ILE A 189 -4.18 -9.63 -11.66
CA ILE A 189 -3.31 -8.92 -10.71
C ILE A 189 -1.83 -8.91 -11.15
N ASP A 190 -1.35 -9.88 -11.94
CA ASP A 190 0.02 -9.86 -12.50
C ASP A 190 0.20 -8.85 -13.64
N ASP A 191 -0.90 -8.24 -14.07
CA ASP A 191 -0.90 -7.20 -15.09
C ASP A 191 -0.92 -5.79 -14.53
N LEU A 192 -0.90 -5.66 -13.21
CA LEU A 192 -0.78 -4.40 -12.51
C LEU A 192 0.67 -4.10 -12.15
N ASP A 193 0.99 -2.80 -12.14
CA ASP A 193 2.29 -2.31 -11.71
C ASP A 193 2.39 -2.33 -10.19
N ILE A 194 3.55 -2.75 -9.69
CA ILE A 194 3.85 -2.72 -8.25
C ILE A 194 4.27 -1.30 -7.90
N VAL A 195 3.58 -0.69 -6.94
CA VAL A 195 3.92 0.62 -6.39
C VAL A 195 5.27 0.51 -5.70
N THR A 196 6.26 1.06 -6.37
CA THR A 196 7.63 1.29 -5.89
C THR A 196 7.86 2.80 -5.93
N GLY A 197 8.99 3.31 -5.41
CA GLY A 197 9.25 4.75 -5.33
C GLY A 197 9.12 5.52 -6.66
N ILE A 198 9.14 4.84 -7.81
CA ILE A 198 8.80 5.34 -9.18
C ILE A 198 7.34 5.76 -9.30
N TYR A 199 6.44 4.87 -8.92
CA TYR A 199 5.00 5.04 -9.06
C TYR A 199 4.42 5.88 -7.93
N SER A 200 5.23 6.18 -6.90
CA SER A 200 4.82 7.01 -5.77
C SER A 200 4.30 8.37 -6.21
N LYS A 201 4.96 9.00 -7.19
CA LYS A 201 4.55 10.30 -7.72
C LYS A 201 3.28 10.20 -8.55
N GLN A 202 3.18 9.23 -9.46
CA GLN A 202 1.98 9.04 -10.27
C GLN A 202 0.75 8.70 -9.43
N LEU A 203 0.92 7.85 -8.41
CA LEU A 203 -0.12 7.54 -7.44
C LEU A 203 -0.49 8.77 -6.60
N THR A 204 0.51 9.55 -6.17
CA THR A 204 0.30 10.82 -5.45
C THR A 204 -0.49 11.83 -6.27
N ASP A 205 -0.14 11.98 -7.55
CA ASP A 205 -0.81 12.86 -8.49
C ASP A 205 -2.25 12.35 -8.74
N GLY A 206 -2.44 11.03 -8.83
CA GLY A 206 -3.76 10.40 -8.94
C GLY A 206 -4.64 10.65 -7.71
N ILE A 207 -4.12 10.50 -6.49
CA ILE A 207 -4.84 10.85 -5.25
C ILE A 207 -5.21 12.34 -5.24
N SER A 208 -4.26 13.20 -5.62
CA SER A 208 -4.50 14.64 -5.71
C SER A 208 -5.59 14.97 -6.74
N ASN A 209 -5.67 14.22 -7.84
CA ASN A 209 -6.73 14.36 -8.82
C ASN A 209 -8.10 13.90 -8.29
N ILE A 210 -8.17 12.76 -7.59
CA ILE A 210 -9.38 12.29 -6.92
C ILE A 210 -9.91 13.38 -5.99
N LEU A 211 -9.05 13.91 -5.10
CA LEU A 211 -9.42 14.95 -4.14
C LEU A 211 -9.89 16.23 -4.83
N ARG A 212 -9.25 16.63 -5.93
CA ARG A 212 -9.67 17.79 -6.74
C ARG A 212 -11.05 17.58 -7.38
N ILE A 213 -11.33 16.39 -7.89
CA ILE A 213 -12.66 16.06 -8.45
C ILE A 213 -13.71 16.05 -7.36
N MET A 214 -13.42 15.42 -6.21
CA MET A 214 -14.31 15.44 -5.05
C MET A 214 -14.64 16.87 -4.61
N ASP A 215 -13.65 17.76 -4.53
CA ASP A 215 -13.86 19.18 -4.21
C ASP A 215 -14.75 19.88 -5.24
N LYS A 216 -14.44 19.69 -6.54
CA LYS A 216 -15.18 20.28 -7.66
C LYS A 216 -16.67 19.92 -7.66
N ILE A 217 -17.02 18.70 -7.25
CA ILE A 217 -18.40 18.20 -7.24
C ILE A 217 -19.04 18.27 -5.84
N GLY A 218 -18.42 18.97 -4.88
CA GLY A 218 -18.98 19.18 -3.55
C GLY A 218 -18.95 17.96 -2.62
N MET A 219 -18.11 16.97 -2.93
CA MET A 219 -17.99 15.69 -2.21
C MET A 219 -16.72 15.57 -1.39
N LYS A 220 -16.02 16.69 -1.15
CA LYS A 220 -14.98 16.78 -0.13
C LYS A 220 -15.60 16.91 1.27
N ASN A 221 -16.40 15.91 1.62
CA ASN A 221 -17.17 15.80 2.85
C ASN A 221 -17.15 14.33 3.31
N GLN A 222 -17.74 14.05 4.48
CA GLN A 222 -17.81 12.71 5.03
C GLN A 222 -18.30 11.67 4.02
N ARG A 223 -19.40 11.96 3.32
CA ARG A 223 -20.00 11.05 2.37
C ARG A 223 -19.05 10.66 1.23
N GLY A 224 -18.33 11.62 0.67
CA GLY A 224 -17.35 11.34 -0.38
C GLY A 224 -16.17 10.50 0.11
N TYR A 225 -15.73 10.69 1.35
CA TYR A 225 -14.68 9.87 1.95
C TYR A 225 -15.16 8.44 2.25
N GLU A 226 -16.40 8.25 2.71
CA GLU A 226 -17.01 6.92 2.87
C GLU A 226 -17.01 6.17 1.53
N ILE A 227 -17.46 6.81 0.45
CA ILE A 227 -17.46 6.22 -0.90
C ILE A 227 -16.03 5.83 -1.29
N LEU A 228 -15.06 6.72 -1.09
CA LEU A 228 -13.66 6.47 -1.42
C LEU A 228 -13.08 5.26 -0.70
N ILE A 229 -13.32 5.13 0.61
CA ILE A 229 -12.89 3.97 1.42
C ILE A 229 -13.55 2.69 0.90
N GLN A 230 -14.85 2.73 0.60
CA GLN A 230 -15.55 1.57 0.02
C GLN A 230 -14.93 1.15 -1.32
N ILE A 231 -14.65 2.10 -2.22
CA ILE A 231 -14.04 1.78 -3.53
C ILE A 231 -12.60 1.25 -3.37
N MET A 232 -11.82 1.76 -2.42
CA MET A 232 -10.50 1.17 -2.09
C MET A 232 -10.63 -0.26 -1.54
N ALA A 233 -11.65 -0.53 -0.73
CA ALA A 233 -11.94 -1.89 -0.28
C ALA A 233 -12.28 -2.82 -1.45
N LEU A 234 -13.07 -2.34 -2.42
CA LEU A 234 -13.35 -3.09 -3.65
C LEU A 234 -12.08 -3.37 -4.47
N LYS A 235 -11.16 -2.41 -4.55
CA LYS A 235 -9.87 -2.58 -5.23
C LYS A 235 -9.05 -3.72 -4.59
N ILE A 236 -8.88 -3.66 -3.27
CA ILE A 236 -8.13 -4.67 -2.51
C ILE A 236 -8.84 -6.04 -2.59
N PHE A 237 -10.18 -6.04 -2.52
CA PHE A 237 -10.98 -7.24 -2.70
C PHE A 237 -10.71 -7.93 -4.04
N ASP A 238 -10.83 -7.17 -5.14
CA ASP A 238 -10.71 -7.69 -6.50
C ASP A 238 -9.32 -8.28 -6.76
N GLU A 239 -8.28 -7.63 -6.25
CA GLU A 239 -6.91 -8.13 -6.33
C GLU A 239 -6.71 -9.43 -5.53
N LYS A 240 -7.18 -9.49 -4.28
CA LYS A 240 -7.12 -10.73 -3.46
C LYS A 240 -7.90 -11.86 -4.13
N ARG A 241 -9.04 -11.55 -4.76
CA ARG A 241 -9.85 -12.51 -5.53
C ARG A 241 -9.10 -13.06 -6.73
N SER A 242 -8.45 -12.19 -7.51
CA SER A 242 -7.61 -12.56 -8.66
C SER A 242 -6.40 -13.42 -8.24
N GLU A 243 -5.77 -13.09 -7.11
CA GLU A 243 -4.60 -13.81 -6.58
C GLU A 243 -4.93 -15.22 -6.05
N LYS A 244 -5.97 -15.36 -5.20
CA LYS A 244 -6.35 -16.64 -4.56
C LYS A 244 -6.63 -17.76 -5.56
N LEU A 245 -7.13 -17.43 -6.73
CA LEU A 245 -7.52 -18.39 -7.75
C LEU A 245 -6.33 -18.86 -8.62
N LYS A 246 -5.12 -18.32 -8.40
CA LYS A 246 -3.90 -18.66 -9.14
C LYS A 246 -3.18 -19.92 -8.64
N THR A 247 -3.54 -20.44 -7.46
CA THR A 247 -2.93 -21.63 -6.86
C THR A 247 -3.30 -22.97 -7.52
N ASN A 248 -4.20 -22.97 -8.51
CA ASN A 248 -4.50 -24.14 -9.35
C ASN A 248 -3.87 -23.93 -10.73
N LEU A 249 -3.00 -24.86 -11.16
CA LEU A 249 -2.23 -24.86 -12.41
C LEU A 249 -2.99 -24.20 -13.59
N ASP A 250 -2.51 -23.04 -14.04
CA ASP A 250 -3.16 -22.17 -15.05
C ASP A 250 -3.49 -22.90 -16.37
N PHE A 251 -2.81 -24.00 -16.68
CA PHE A 251 -3.01 -24.79 -17.90
C PHE A 251 -4.37 -25.50 -17.98
N TYR A 252 -5.02 -25.79 -16.83
CA TYR A 252 -6.26 -26.60 -16.78
C TYR A 252 -7.53 -25.80 -16.51
N LYS A 253 -7.47 -24.47 -16.48
CA LYS A 253 -8.63 -23.63 -16.13
C LYS A 253 -9.63 -23.53 -17.28
N THR A 254 -10.91 -23.72 -16.96
CA THR A 254 -12.03 -23.46 -17.86
C THR A 254 -12.19 -21.96 -18.13
N GLN A 255 -12.86 -21.57 -19.23
CA GLN A 255 -13.14 -20.16 -19.52
C GLN A 255 -13.89 -19.44 -18.38
N ALA A 256 -14.73 -20.16 -17.63
CA ALA A 256 -15.44 -19.61 -16.48
C ALA A 256 -14.49 -19.31 -15.32
N GLU A 257 -13.48 -20.15 -15.08
CA GLU A 257 -12.45 -19.91 -14.07
C GLU A 257 -11.52 -18.78 -14.48
N THR A 258 -11.12 -18.71 -15.75
CA THR A 258 -10.32 -17.59 -16.26
C THR A 258 -11.07 -16.26 -16.12
N LYS A 259 -12.37 -16.21 -16.41
CA LYS A 259 -13.20 -15.02 -16.17
C LYS A 259 -13.29 -14.63 -14.69
N LYS A 260 -13.16 -15.57 -13.76
CA LYS A 260 -13.11 -15.27 -12.32
C LYS A 260 -11.77 -14.68 -11.87
N LEU A 261 -10.70 -14.87 -12.65
CA LEU A 261 -9.38 -14.27 -12.39
C LEU A 261 -9.29 -12.81 -12.85
N ASN A 262 -10.09 -12.43 -13.84
CA ASN A 262 -10.02 -11.11 -14.42
C ASN A 262 -10.48 -10.04 -13.42
N LEU A 263 -9.72 -8.96 -13.35
CA LEU A 263 -10.04 -7.80 -12.55
C LEU A 263 -11.31 -7.14 -13.09
N LEU A 264 -12.24 -6.83 -12.19
CA LEU A 264 -13.44 -6.04 -12.48
C LEU A 264 -13.24 -4.56 -12.17
N PHE A 265 -12.23 -4.24 -11.36
CA PHE A 265 -11.83 -2.88 -10.99
C PHE A 265 -11.06 -2.20 -12.13
N TYR A 266 -11.80 -1.73 -13.13
CA TYR A 266 -11.27 -0.91 -14.22
C TYR A 266 -12.38 -0.06 -14.85
N ILE A 267 -11.96 0.97 -15.58
CA ILE A 267 -12.80 1.79 -16.44
C ILE A 267 -12.12 1.98 -17.80
N THR A 268 -12.88 1.87 -18.89
CA THR A 268 -12.39 2.11 -20.25
C THR A 268 -12.46 3.59 -20.62
N LYS A 269 -11.73 3.98 -21.68
CA LYS A 269 -11.80 5.35 -22.21
C LYS A 269 -13.20 5.72 -22.70
N GLU A 270 -13.93 4.75 -23.26
CA GLU A 270 -15.31 4.91 -23.72
C GLU A 270 -16.25 5.14 -22.53
N GLU A 271 -16.17 4.28 -21.51
CA GLU A 271 -16.96 4.41 -20.28
C GLU A 271 -16.73 5.74 -19.57
N LYS A 272 -15.47 6.22 -19.52
CA LYS A 272 -15.14 7.51 -18.91
C LYS A 272 -15.54 8.70 -19.79
N GLY A 273 -15.43 8.56 -21.11
CA GLY A 273 -15.76 9.62 -22.07
C GLY A 273 -17.23 10.00 -22.05
N ASN A 274 -18.12 9.08 -21.64
CA ASN A 274 -19.55 9.31 -21.54
C ASN A 274 -20.10 9.03 -20.12
N MET A 275 -20.11 10.06 -19.29
CA MET A 275 -20.64 9.99 -17.91
C MET A 275 -22.15 10.19 -17.81
N ASN A 276 -22.88 10.12 -18.95
CA ASN A 276 -24.34 10.19 -18.94
C ASN A 276 -24.93 8.85 -18.52
N LEU A 277 -25.66 8.82 -17.40
CA LEU A 277 -26.28 7.61 -16.86
C LEU A 277 -27.26 6.90 -17.82
N GLY A 278 -27.74 7.57 -18.87
CA GLY A 278 -28.55 6.93 -19.90
C GLY A 278 -27.77 6.08 -20.91
N ASP A 279 -26.43 6.14 -20.91
CA ASP A 279 -25.58 5.44 -21.87
C ASP A 279 -25.26 4.00 -21.44
N ASP A 280 -25.28 3.07 -22.40
CA ASP A 280 -25.01 1.65 -22.16
C ASP A 280 -23.58 1.37 -21.66
N ALA A 281 -22.60 2.18 -22.05
CA ALA A 281 -21.21 2.05 -21.61
C ALA A 281 -21.08 2.32 -20.11
N ILE A 282 -21.60 3.45 -19.61
CA ILE A 282 -21.52 3.74 -18.16
C ILE A 282 -22.39 2.77 -17.36
N GLN A 283 -23.53 2.34 -17.89
CA GLN A 283 -24.34 1.30 -17.25
C GLN A 283 -23.58 -0.04 -17.15
N THR A 284 -22.75 -0.36 -18.13
CA THR A 284 -21.85 -1.53 -18.08
C THR A 284 -20.79 -1.39 -16.99
N PHE A 285 -20.18 -0.21 -16.85
CA PHE A 285 -19.27 0.10 -15.75
C PHE A 285 -19.96 -0.02 -14.38
N ILE A 286 -21.12 0.61 -14.20
CA ILE A 286 -21.90 0.57 -12.95
C ILE A 286 -22.22 -0.87 -12.56
N LYS A 287 -22.77 -1.67 -13.48
CA LYS A 287 -23.09 -3.08 -13.22
C LYS A 287 -21.85 -3.89 -12.82
N ARG A 288 -20.69 -3.60 -13.42
CA ARG A 288 -19.44 -4.28 -13.11
C ARG A 288 -18.95 -3.97 -11.70
N ILE A 289 -18.99 -2.69 -11.28
CA ILE A 289 -18.58 -2.31 -9.92
C ILE A 289 -19.63 -2.74 -8.87
N GLN A 290 -20.93 -2.70 -9.19
CA GLN A 290 -21.99 -3.24 -8.32
C GLN A 290 -21.80 -4.72 -8.06
N LYS A 291 -21.53 -5.52 -9.10
CA LYS A 291 -21.22 -6.94 -8.93
C LYS A 291 -20.02 -7.15 -8.00
N LEU A 292 -18.98 -6.35 -8.14
CA LEU A 292 -17.81 -6.42 -7.27
C LEU A 292 -18.17 -6.04 -5.82
N TYR A 293 -19.05 -5.05 -5.64
CA TYR A 293 -19.59 -4.67 -4.34
C TYR A 293 -20.38 -5.81 -3.69
N ASP A 294 -21.27 -6.46 -4.43
CA ASP A 294 -22.10 -7.57 -3.95
C ASP A 294 -21.24 -8.79 -3.55
N GLU A 295 -20.14 -9.05 -4.26
CA GLU A 295 -19.18 -10.09 -3.90
C GLU A 295 -18.33 -9.73 -2.67
N ALA A 296 -18.03 -8.43 -2.47
CA ALA A 296 -17.15 -7.95 -1.41
C ALA A 296 -17.88 -7.67 -0.08
N SER A 297 -19.14 -7.24 -0.12
CA SER A 297 -19.88 -6.80 1.08
C SER A 297 -20.07 -7.89 2.15
N PRO A 298 -20.18 -9.19 1.83
CA PRO A 298 -20.23 -10.24 2.86
C PRO A 298 -18.88 -10.44 3.58
N ILE A 299 -17.77 -10.00 2.97
CA ILE A 299 -16.40 -10.20 3.46
C ILE A 299 -15.90 -8.98 4.23
N TYR A 300 -16.30 -7.78 3.82
CA TYR A 300 -15.90 -6.51 4.45
C TYR A 300 -17.10 -5.79 5.07
N GLN A 301 -17.84 -6.49 5.93
CA GLN A 301 -19.14 -6.05 6.45
C GLN A 301 -19.10 -4.75 7.26
N LYS A 302 -17.92 -4.39 7.79
CA LYS A 302 -17.72 -3.16 8.57
C LYS A 302 -17.53 -1.94 7.68
N ILE A 303 -17.00 -2.12 6.47
CA ILE A 303 -16.71 -1.06 5.51
C ILE A 303 -17.83 -0.95 4.46
N LEU A 304 -18.26 -2.08 3.91
CA LEU A 304 -19.28 -2.19 2.89
C LEU A 304 -20.62 -2.52 3.55
N LYS A 305 -21.61 -1.65 3.33
CA LYS A 305 -22.97 -1.86 3.83
C LYS A 305 -23.63 -3.01 3.05
N LYS A 306 -24.56 -3.72 3.68
CA LYS A 306 -25.29 -4.81 3.02
C LYS A 306 -26.10 -4.28 1.83
N ASP A 307 -26.76 -3.14 2.02
CA ASP A 307 -27.36 -2.39 0.93
C ASP A 307 -26.38 -1.28 0.51
N SER A 308 -25.82 -1.42 -0.70
CA SER A 308 -24.90 -0.42 -1.25
C SER A 308 -25.52 0.98 -1.32
N THR A 309 -26.84 1.11 -1.43
CA THR A 309 -27.53 2.41 -1.54
C THR A 309 -27.50 3.23 -0.26
N GLU A 310 -27.20 2.61 0.88
CA GLU A 310 -26.92 3.32 2.14
C GLU A 310 -25.72 4.25 2.00
N THR A 311 -24.74 3.93 1.14
CA THR A 311 -23.55 4.76 0.87
C THR A 311 -23.48 5.30 -0.56
N ILE A 312 -23.81 4.48 -1.55
CA ILE A 312 -23.62 4.76 -2.96
C ILE A 312 -24.99 4.75 -3.67
N TYR A 313 -25.49 5.93 -4.04
CA TYR A 313 -26.65 6.01 -4.92
C TYR A 313 -26.21 5.91 -6.39
N TRP A 314 -26.31 4.72 -6.98
CA TRP A 314 -25.84 4.42 -8.35
C TRP A 314 -26.55 5.19 -9.47
N LYS A 315 -27.68 5.84 -9.16
CA LYS A 315 -28.40 6.74 -10.07
C LYS A 315 -28.01 8.20 -9.89
N ASP A 316 -27.10 8.50 -8.96
CA ASP A 316 -26.51 9.81 -8.80
C ASP A 316 -25.27 9.94 -9.70
N PRO A 317 -25.26 10.86 -10.69
CA PRO A 317 -24.09 11.07 -11.52
C PRO A 317 -22.87 11.53 -10.70
N VAL A 318 -23.06 12.23 -9.58
CA VAL A 318 -21.97 12.68 -8.70
C VAL A 318 -21.25 11.50 -8.07
N HIS A 319 -22.00 10.51 -7.56
CA HIS A 319 -21.42 9.31 -6.95
C HIS A 319 -20.67 8.48 -8.00
N VAL A 320 -21.29 8.25 -9.17
CA VAL A 320 -20.68 7.52 -10.27
C VAL A 320 -19.40 8.22 -10.76
N GLN A 321 -19.37 9.56 -10.75
CA GLN A 321 -18.20 10.34 -11.10
C GLN A 321 -17.03 10.12 -10.14
N ILE A 322 -17.25 10.14 -8.82
CA ILE A 322 -16.19 9.83 -7.85
C ILE A 322 -15.67 8.42 -8.08
N ILE A 323 -16.58 7.45 -8.20
CA ILE A 323 -16.21 6.04 -8.34
C ILE A 323 -15.38 5.85 -9.62
N SER A 324 -15.80 6.44 -10.73
CA SER A 324 -15.07 6.38 -12.00
C SER A 324 -13.65 6.94 -11.89
N GLU A 325 -13.50 8.06 -11.17
CA GLU A 325 -12.22 8.72 -10.98
C GLU A 325 -11.29 7.87 -10.11
N VAL A 326 -11.79 7.36 -8.99
CA VAL A 326 -11.01 6.47 -8.12
C VAL A 326 -10.58 5.21 -8.87
N VAL A 327 -11.49 4.60 -9.63
CA VAL A 327 -11.17 3.42 -10.44
C VAL A 327 -10.09 3.76 -11.46
N GLU A 328 -10.22 4.85 -12.19
CA GLU A 328 -9.25 5.24 -13.21
C GLU A 328 -7.84 5.48 -12.63
N GLN A 329 -7.73 6.18 -11.50
CA GLN A 329 -6.43 6.49 -10.92
C GLN A 329 -5.74 5.27 -10.32
N PHE A 330 -6.50 4.27 -9.84
CA PHE A 330 -5.92 3.11 -9.14
C PHE A 330 -5.90 1.81 -9.96
N GLN A 331 -6.60 1.73 -11.11
CA GLN A 331 -6.74 0.49 -11.89
C GLN A 331 -5.44 -0.09 -12.47
N ASP A 332 -4.33 0.66 -12.48
CA ASP A 332 -3.05 0.24 -13.05
C ASP A 332 -2.03 -0.21 -12.00
N TYR A 333 -2.32 0.00 -10.72
CA TYR A 333 -1.43 -0.32 -9.61
C TYR A 333 -1.96 -1.49 -8.79
N SER A 334 -1.10 -2.41 -8.38
CA SER A 334 -1.47 -3.47 -7.44
C SER A 334 -1.37 -2.95 -6.02
N PHE A 335 -2.45 -3.01 -5.26
CA PHE A 335 -2.42 -2.69 -3.84
C PHE A 335 -1.95 -3.87 -3.00
N VAL A 336 -2.24 -5.10 -3.42
CA VAL A 336 -1.91 -6.33 -2.68
C VAL A 336 -0.43 -6.71 -2.83
N LYS A 337 0.15 -6.54 -4.02
CA LYS A 337 1.56 -6.90 -4.27
C LYS A 337 2.55 -5.78 -3.97
N SER A 338 2.07 -4.55 -3.80
CA SER A 338 2.91 -3.44 -3.40
C SER A 338 3.37 -3.61 -1.96
N HIS A 339 4.60 -3.20 -1.67
CA HIS A 339 5.09 -3.22 -0.31
C HIS A 339 4.19 -2.37 0.58
N LYS A 340 3.64 -2.98 1.64
CA LYS A 340 2.64 -2.36 2.51
C LYS A 340 3.08 -0.98 2.99
N SER A 341 4.36 -0.78 3.31
CA SER A 341 4.90 0.51 3.76
C SER A 341 4.75 1.65 2.76
N ASP A 342 5.04 1.41 1.47
CA ASP A 342 5.18 2.49 0.49
C ASP A 342 3.79 2.98 0.07
N LEU A 343 2.89 2.05 -0.25
CA LEU A 343 1.52 2.35 -0.61
C LEU A 343 0.75 2.97 0.57
N TYR A 344 0.88 2.37 1.75
CA TYR A 344 0.26 2.85 2.98
C TYR A 344 0.65 4.30 3.24
N GLN A 345 1.94 4.61 3.27
CA GLN A 345 2.41 5.95 3.55
C GLN A 345 1.85 6.96 2.54
N ILE A 346 1.86 6.65 1.24
CA ILE A 346 1.38 7.56 0.21
C ILE A 346 -0.12 7.85 0.37
N ILE A 347 -0.94 6.79 0.45
CA ILE A 347 -2.40 6.90 0.54
C ILE A 347 -2.77 7.55 1.87
N PHE A 348 -2.26 7.01 2.97
CA PHE A 348 -2.60 7.44 4.32
C PHE A 348 -2.17 8.89 4.58
N TYR A 349 -0.93 9.29 4.31
CA TYR A 349 -0.50 10.68 4.57
C TYR A 349 -1.26 11.69 3.71
N LYS A 350 -1.54 11.37 2.45
CA LYS A 350 -2.31 12.27 1.58
C LYS A 350 -3.74 12.44 2.08
N PHE A 351 -4.39 11.36 2.50
CA PHE A 351 -5.73 11.44 3.07
C PHE A 351 -5.74 12.09 4.45
N ALA A 352 -4.86 11.68 5.36
CA ALA A 352 -4.74 12.24 6.71
C ALA A 352 -4.60 13.75 6.69
N ASN A 353 -3.77 14.31 5.79
CA ASN A 353 -3.61 15.76 5.63
C ASN A 353 -4.92 16.49 5.24
N GLU A 354 -5.85 15.82 4.55
CA GLU A 354 -7.14 16.41 4.17
C GLU A 354 -8.13 16.44 5.34
N PHE A 355 -8.02 15.48 6.25
CA PHE A 355 -8.79 15.46 7.50
C PHE A 355 -8.13 16.34 8.58
N SER A 356 -6.82 16.58 8.51
CA SER A 356 -6.06 17.36 9.50
C SER A 356 -6.12 18.88 9.28
N LYS A 357 -7.22 19.45 8.75
CA LYS A 357 -7.40 20.91 8.59
C LYS A 357 -7.29 21.73 9.90
N THR A 358 -7.11 21.07 11.03
CA THR A 358 -6.84 21.67 12.34
C THR A 358 -5.45 21.25 12.79
N ASP A 359 -4.66 22.20 13.31
CA ASP A 359 -3.39 22.01 14.02
C ASP A 359 -3.55 21.02 15.19
N LYS A 360 -3.56 19.72 14.86
CA LYS A 360 -3.72 18.63 15.80
C LYS A 360 -2.58 17.64 15.60
N GLY A 361 -1.35 18.13 15.79
CA GLY A 361 -0.17 17.28 16.05
C GLY A 361 -0.24 16.46 17.34
N GLN A 362 -1.44 16.33 17.94
CA GLN A 362 -1.72 15.69 19.22
C GLN A 362 -2.12 14.20 19.09
N PHE A 363 -2.18 13.64 17.87
CA PHE A 363 -2.77 12.30 17.65
C PHE A 363 -1.85 11.28 16.96
N ILE A 364 -0.60 11.64 16.68
CA ILE A 364 0.35 10.69 16.06
C ILE A 364 1.36 10.25 17.11
N THR A 365 1.11 9.08 17.69
CA THR A 365 2.11 8.39 18.50
C THR A 365 3.23 7.94 17.54
N PRO A 366 4.52 8.21 17.83
CA PRO A 366 5.60 7.76 16.96
C PRO A 366 5.54 6.25 16.74
N ILE A 367 5.50 5.78 15.48
CA ILE A 367 5.41 4.35 15.14
C ILE A 367 6.42 3.46 15.89
N PRO A 368 7.70 3.87 16.09
CA PRO A 368 8.64 3.06 16.87
C PRO A 368 8.21 2.83 18.32
N LEU A 369 7.53 3.80 18.93
CA LEU A 369 7.00 3.67 20.30
C LEU A 369 5.80 2.70 20.31
N ILE A 370 4.90 2.82 19.34
CA ILE A 370 3.77 1.90 19.18
C ILE A 370 4.27 0.46 19.01
N ASP A 371 5.21 0.24 18.09
CA ASP A 371 5.80 -1.07 17.83
C ASP A 371 6.48 -1.65 19.08
N PHE A 372 7.19 -0.82 19.85
CA PHE A 372 7.78 -1.22 21.12
C PHE A 372 6.71 -1.68 22.14
N LEU A 373 5.65 -0.89 22.33
CA LEU A 373 4.57 -1.22 23.27
C LEU A 373 3.81 -2.49 22.84
N VAL A 374 3.45 -2.60 21.56
CA VAL A 374 2.79 -3.79 21.00
C VAL A 374 3.66 -5.03 21.18
N LYS A 375 4.98 -4.92 21.03
CA LYS A 375 5.89 -6.06 21.24
C LYS A 375 5.98 -6.49 22.70
N ILE A 376 5.92 -5.55 23.64
CA ILE A 376 5.88 -5.85 25.08
C ILE A 376 4.56 -6.51 25.46
N VAL A 377 3.44 -5.90 25.07
CA VAL A 377 2.10 -6.42 25.37
C VAL A 377 1.85 -7.73 24.64
N ASN A 378 2.38 -7.89 23.42
CA ASN A 378 2.40 -9.13 22.65
C ASN A 378 1.00 -9.78 22.49
N PRO A 379 0.05 -9.13 21.78
CA PRO A 379 -1.27 -9.70 21.53
C PRO A 379 -1.21 -11.03 20.76
N ARG A 380 -2.09 -11.97 21.10
CA ARG A 380 -2.15 -13.35 20.56
C ARG A 380 -3.33 -13.52 19.62
N SER A 381 -3.23 -14.46 18.68
CA SER A 381 -4.16 -14.63 17.56
C SER A 381 -5.65 -14.75 17.93
N SER A 382 -5.97 -15.35 19.09
CA SER A 382 -7.34 -15.56 19.56
C SER A 382 -7.83 -14.53 20.58
N GLU A 383 -7.00 -13.55 20.93
CA GLU A 383 -7.32 -12.54 21.93
C GLU A 383 -8.08 -11.36 21.33
N GLN A 384 -8.95 -10.77 22.15
CA GLN A 384 -9.70 -9.57 21.82
C GLN A 384 -8.93 -8.34 22.27
N ILE A 385 -8.66 -7.44 21.32
CA ILE A 385 -7.86 -6.23 21.50
C ILE A 385 -8.75 -5.01 21.34
N ILE A 386 -8.65 -4.04 22.23
CA ILE A 386 -9.34 -2.76 22.11
C ILE A 386 -8.41 -1.55 22.26
N ASP A 387 -8.67 -0.51 21.46
CA ASP A 387 -8.24 0.85 21.74
C ASP A 387 -9.48 1.75 22.00
N PRO A 388 -9.78 2.11 23.26
CA PRO A 388 -10.93 2.93 23.61
C PRO A 388 -10.81 4.40 23.18
N THR A 389 -9.66 4.85 22.68
CA THR A 389 -9.47 6.18 22.09
C THR A 389 -8.65 6.03 20.83
N SER A 390 -9.22 5.31 19.86
CA SER A 390 -8.46 4.67 18.78
C SER A 390 -7.72 5.64 17.88
N GLY A 391 -8.17 6.89 17.76
CA GLY A 391 -7.68 7.82 16.76
C GLY A 391 -7.72 7.15 15.39
N ILE A 392 -6.56 7.08 14.73
CA ILE A 392 -6.36 6.43 13.43
C ILE A 392 -6.02 4.93 13.53
N ALA A 393 -6.19 4.32 14.70
CA ALA A 393 -5.99 2.90 15.00
C ALA A 393 -4.56 2.35 14.80
N ASP A 394 -3.53 3.17 15.03
CA ASP A 394 -2.14 2.71 14.87
C ASP A 394 -1.75 1.56 15.81
N PHE A 395 -2.22 1.55 17.06
CA PHE A 395 -1.98 0.42 17.97
C PHE A 395 -2.60 -0.88 17.44
N LEU A 396 -3.81 -0.79 16.89
CA LEU A 396 -4.54 -1.93 16.36
C LEU A 396 -3.91 -2.43 15.06
N SER A 397 -3.52 -1.52 14.16
CA SER A 397 -2.90 -1.87 12.89
C SER A 397 -1.52 -2.51 13.07
N VAL A 398 -0.68 -1.95 13.96
CA VAL A 398 0.62 -2.53 14.31
C VAL A 398 0.46 -3.88 15.00
N SER A 399 -0.53 -4.04 15.88
CA SER A 399 -0.85 -5.34 16.48
C SER A 399 -1.19 -6.39 15.43
N TYR A 400 -2.07 -6.05 14.49
CA TYR A 400 -2.44 -6.93 13.38
C TYR A 400 -1.22 -7.30 12.50
N VAL A 401 -0.40 -6.33 12.13
CA VAL A 401 0.80 -6.54 11.30
C VAL A 401 1.84 -7.41 12.03
N ASN A 402 2.14 -7.12 13.30
CA ASN A 402 3.12 -7.86 14.10
C ASN A 402 2.69 -9.31 14.35
N SER A 403 1.39 -9.61 14.31
CA SER A 403 0.87 -10.98 14.35
C SER A 403 1.15 -11.78 13.07
N ASN A 404 1.68 -11.15 12.01
CA ASN A 404 1.72 -11.67 10.64
C ASN A 404 0.32 -12.08 10.13
N SER A 405 -0.68 -11.24 10.39
CA SER A 405 -2.10 -11.49 10.04
C SER A 405 -2.65 -12.80 10.62
N LYS A 406 -2.14 -13.22 11.79
CA LYS A 406 -2.69 -14.36 12.56
C LYS A 406 -3.75 -13.93 13.56
N LEU A 407 -3.78 -12.65 13.93
CA LEU A 407 -4.91 -12.08 14.66
C LEU A 407 -6.16 -12.17 13.80
N ASP A 408 -7.23 -12.66 14.41
CA ASP A 408 -8.56 -12.62 13.82
C ASP A 408 -9.00 -11.16 13.72
N ASP A 409 -9.28 -10.69 12.50
CA ASP A 409 -9.68 -9.31 12.22
C ASP A 409 -11.04 -8.95 12.86
N SER A 410 -11.84 -9.96 13.24
CA SER A 410 -13.08 -9.77 14.00
C SER A 410 -12.86 -9.55 15.52
N ASN A 411 -11.63 -9.72 16.01
CA ASN A 411 -11.25 -9.55 17.41
C ASN A 411 -10.55 -8.21 17.70
N ILE A 412 -10.59 -7.27 16.76
CA ILE A 412 -10.00 -5.94 16.89
C ILE A 412 -11.11 -4.90 17.07
N TYR A 413 -11.00 -4.06 18.11
CA TYR A 413 -12.04 -3.12 18.51
C TYR A 413 -11.47 -1.73 18.72
N GLY A 414 -12.22 -0.70 18.35
CA GLY A 414 -11.82 0.69 18.57
C GLY A 414 -13.02 1.61 18.75
N VAL A 415 -12.83 2.63 19.58
CA VAL A 415 -13.82 3.70 19.76
C VAL A 415 -13.12 5.04 19.66
N ASP A 416 -13.74 5.98 18.97
CA ASP A 416 -13.29 7.37 18.93
C ASP A 416 -14.48 8.32 18.95
N ASN A 417 -14.25 9.54 19.45
CA ASN A 417 -15.25 10.60 19.50
C ASN A 417 -15.17 11.58 18.33
N ASP A 418 -14.28 11.33 17.38
CA ASP A 418 -14.21 12.00 16.11
C ASP A 418 -14.48 10.99 14.97
N GLU A 419 -15.56 11.22 14.24
CA GLU A 419 -15.99 10.36 13.14
C GLU A 419 -14.94 10.31 12.02
N GLN A 420 -14.16 11.38 11.83
CA GLN A 420 -13.09 11.41 10.84
C GLN A 420 -11.92 10.52 11.25
N MET A 421 -11.64 10.41 12.55
CA MET A 421 -10.62 9.49 13.07
C MET A 421 -11.03 8.04 12.83
N ILE A 422 -12.31 7.71 13.02
CA ILE A 422 -12.83 6.36 12.69
C ILE A 422 -12.69 6.06 11.19
N MET A 423 -12.97 7.00 10.29
CA MET A 423 -12.77 6.80 8.85
C MET A 423 -11.29 6.55 8.51
N LEU A 424 -10.38 7.33 9.11
CA LEU A 424 -8.94 7.12 8.94
C LEU A 424 -8.46 5.79 9.54
N ALA A 425 -9.02 5.38 10.68
CA ALA A 425 -8.75 4.09 11.28
C ALA A 425 -9.20 2.94 10.38
N GLN A 426 -10.40 3.01 9.79
CA GLN A 426 -10.87 2.02 8.83
C GLN A 426 -9.94 1.92 7.62
N LEU A 427 -9.48 3.06 7.10
CA LEU A 427 -8.51 3.09 6.02
C LEU A 427 -7.16 2.46 6.44
N ASN A 428 -6.67 2.79 7.63
CA ASN A 428 -5.41 2.26 8.16
C ASN A 428 -5.45 0.74 8.29
N MET A 429 -6.51 0.20 8.91
CA MET A 429 -6.72 -1.24 9.05
C MET A 429 -6.81 -1.91 7.68
N LEU A 430 -7.60 -1.35 6.75
CA LEU A 430 -7.78 -1.87 5.39
C LEU A 430 -6.48 -2.00 4.62
N LEU A 431 -5.65 -0.97 4.63
CA LEU A 431 -4.36 -0.97 3.93
C LEU A 431 -3.35 -1.94 4.56
N ASN A 432 -3.44 -2.17 5.87
CA ASN A 432 -2.61 -3.16 6.57
C ASN A 432 -3.13 -4.60 6.41
N GLY A 433 -4.30 -4.78 5.81
CA GLY A 433 -4.87 -6.04 5.38
C GLY A 433 -5.98 -6.58 6.28
N ASP A 434 -6.46 -5.78 7.22
CA ASP A 434 -7.65 -6.03 8.06
C ASP A 434 -8.86 -5.31 7.46
N GLY A 435 -9.98 -6.01 7.26
CA GLY A 435 -11.19 -5.36 6.75
C GLY A 435 -12.41 -5.48 7.66
N ASN A 436 -12.22 -5.98 8.88
CA ASN A 436 -13.31 -6.38 9.77
C ASN A 436 -13.19 -5.87 11.21
N ALA A 437 -12.16 -5.07 11.52
CA ALA A 437 -12.06 -4.38 12.79
C ALA A 437 -13.35 -3.64 13.15
N VAL A 438 -13.80 -3.81 14.40
CA VAL A 438 -15.01 -3.21 14.94
C VAL A 438 -14.69 -1.80 15.46
N LEU A 439 -14.71 -0.85 14.54
CA LEU A 439 -14.47 0.57 14.83
C LEU A 439 -15.80 1.33 14.95
N LYS A 440 -16.02 2.04 16.06
CA LYS A 440 -17.28 2.73 16.35
C LYS A 440 -17.06 4.19 16.72
N TYR A 441 -17.83 5.07 16.11
CA TYR A 441 -17.88 6.50 16.45
C TYR A 441 -18.94 6.75 17.53
N LYS A 442 -18.58 7.51 18.57
CA LYS A 442 -19.53 8.09 19.52
C LYS A 442 -19.10 9.50 19.96
N PRO A 443 -19.94 10.53 19.76
CA PRO A 443 -19.58 11.91 20.07
C PRO A 443 -19.35 12.15 21.58
N ASP A 444 -19.07 13.41 21.92
CA ASP A 444 -18.86 13.90 23.28
C ASP A 444 -17.70 13.20 23.99
N LYS A 445 -18.02 12.39 25.00
CA LYS A 445 -17.05 11.68 25.85
C LYS A 445 -16.72 10.29 25.32
N GLY A 446 -17.31 9.88 24.19
CA GLY A 446 -16.98 8.64 23.49
C GLY A 446 -16.96 7.42 24.41
N SER A 447 -15.82 6.74 24.45
CA SER A 447 -15.62 5.52 25.25
C SER A 447 -15.69 5.72 26.75
N ILE A 448 -15.75 6.95 27.28
CA ILE A 448 -15.98 7.20 28.70
C ILE A 448 -17.43 6.84 29.08
N THR A 449 -18.40 7.14 28.23
CA THR A 449 -19.82 6.86 28.51
C THR A 449 -20.34 5.64 27.76
N TRP A 450 -19.80 5.36 26.57
CA TRP A 450 -20.19 4.23 25.74
C TRP A 450 -19.23 3.05 25.89
N LYS A 451 -19.78 1.83 25.97
CA LYS A 451 -19.02 0.58 26.13
C LYS A 451 -19.50 -0.45 25.13
N PHE A 452 -18.59 -1.31 24.67
CA PHE A 452 -18.99 -2.46 23.88
C PHE A 452 -19.77 -3.45 24.74
N GLU A 453 -20.87 -3.98 24.20
CA GLU A 453 -21.54 -5.15 24.74
C GLU A 453 -21.13 -6.42 23.98
N HIS A 454 -21.63 -7.57 24.44
CA HIS A 454 -21.24 -8.87 23.90
C HIS A 454 -21.48 -9.03 22.39
N ASP A 455 -22.49 -8.35 21.82
CA ASP A 455 -22.85 -8.44 20.39
C ASP A 455 -22.06 -7.46 19.47
N ASN A 456 -21.10 -6.72 20.02
CA ASN A 456 -20.27 -5.71 19.36
C ASN A 456 -20.96 -4.36 19.09
N GLU A 457 -22.14 -4.13 19.63
CA GLU A 457 -22.74 -2.80 19.67
C GLU A 457 -22.28 -1.99 20.89
N LEU A 458 -22.52 -0.68 20.84
CA LEU A 458 -22.18 0.22 21.93
C LEU A 458 -23.42 0.54 22.76
N VAL A 459 -23.29 0.38 24.07
CA VAL A 459 -24.30 0.74 25.06
C VAL A 459 -23.84 1.92 25.88
N GLU A 460 -24.75 2.81 26.26
CA GLU A 460 -24.44 3.95 27.11
C GLU A 460 -24.61 3.57 28.59
N LEU A 461 -23.61 3.86 29.40
CA LEU A 461 -23.69 3.66 30.85
C LEU A 461 -24.78 4.56 31.45
N GLN A 462 -25.56 4.02 32.37
CA GLN A 462 -26.66 4.72 33.02
C GLN A 462 -26.25 5.20 34.42
N PRO A 463 -26.27 6.52 34.70
CA PRO A 463 -25.81 7.05 35.99
C PRO A 463 -26.59 6.57 37.22
N ASN A 464 -27.83 6.13 37.06
CA ASN A 464 -28.63 5.56 38.14
C ASN A 464 -28.22 4.12 38.53
N LEU A 465 -27.57 3.39 37.62
CA LEU A 465 -27.17 1.99 37.84
C LEU A 465 -25.66 1.84 38.07
N HIS A 466 -24.85 2.66 37.40
CA HIS A 466 -23.42 2.42 37.23
C HIS A 466 -22.52 3.37 38.05
N LYS A 467 -23.06 4.03 39.08
CA LYS A 467 -22.26 4.88 39.98
C LYS A 467 -21.11 4.10 40.60
N LYS A 468 -20.00 4.80 40.87
CA LYS A 468 -18.83 4.27 41.58
C LYS A 468 -18.26 3.00 40.93
N GLY A 469 -18.28 2.94 39.60
CA GLY A 469 -17.68 1.84 38.86
C GLY A 469 -18.54 0.58 38.70
N ASN A 470 -19.82 0.59 39.11
CA ASN A 470 -20.72 -0.57 39.02
C ASN A 470 -21.24 -0.83 37.59
N TRP A 471 -20.37 -0.88 36.60
CA TRP A 471 -20.72 -0.87 35.16
C TRP A 471 -21.39 -2.14 34.67
N ASP A 472 -21.29 -3.24 35.41
CA ASP A 472 -21.88 -4.53 35.05
C ASP A 472 -23.31 -4.70 35.61
N ASN A 473 -23.85 -3.70 36.32
CA ASN A 473 -25.18 -3.72 36.95
C ASN A 473 -26.29 -3.27 35.99
N TRP A 474 -26.77 -4.18 35.13
CA TRP A 474 -27.85 -3.92 34.19
C TRP A 474 -29.20 -4.50 34.66
N LYS A 475 -30.31 -3.87 34.27
CA LYS A 475 -31.67 -4.35 34.58
C LYS A 475 -32.21 -5.37 33.56
N ASP A 476 -31.59 -5.42 32.40
CA ASP A 476 -31.91 -6.32 31.29
C ASP A 476 -30.79 -7.36 31.13
N GLN A 477 -30.68 -7.96 29.94
CA GLN A 477 -29.68 -8.99 29.65
C GLN A 477 -28.35 -8.39 29.12
N THR A 478 -28.18 -7.07 29.14
CA THR A 478 -26.95 -6.42 28.67
C THR A 478 -25.75 -6.89 29.48
N LYS A 479 -24.68 -7.23 28.77
CA LYS A 479 -23.40 -7.62 29.34
C LYS A 479 -22.29 -6.88 28.62
N LEU A 480 -21.51 -6.13 29.39
CA LEU A 480 -20.35 -5.44 28.84
C LEU A 480 -19.32 -6.46 28.35
N LYS A 481 -18.80 -6.21 27.15
CA LYS A 481 -17.66 -6.94 26.62
C LYS A 481 -16.41 -6.54 27.40
N LYS A 482 -15.63 -7.54 27.78
CA LYS A 482 -14.30 -7.37 28.37
C LYS A 482 -13.26 -7.86 27.36
N PHE A 483 -12.06 -7.30 27.41
CA PHE A 483 -10.99 -7.52 26.43
C PHE A 483 -9.76 -8.16 27.09
N ASP A 484 -9.05 -8.99 26.33
CA ASP A 484 -7.80 -9.61 26.78
C ASP A 484 -6.66 -8.59 26.78
N VAL A 485 -6.71 -7.63 25.83
CA VAL A 485 -5.69 -6.60 25.64
C VAL A 485 -6.34 -5.23 25.45
N VAL A 486 -5.83 -4.23 26.19
CA VAL A 486 -6.10 -2.81 25.93
C VAL A 486 -4.80 -2.13 25.51
N LEU A 487 -4.77 -1.51 24.34
CA LEU A 487 -3.62 -0.75 23.84
C LEU A 487 -4.12 0.63 23.45
N THR A 488 -3.63 1.69 24.11
CA THR A 488 -4.26 3.00 23.92
C THR A 488 -3.35 4.17 24.26
N ASN A 489 -3.55 5.29 23.56
CA ASN A 489 -2.96 6.58 23.90
C ASN A 489 -4.09 7.61 24.04
N PRO A 490 -4.63 7.78 25.26
CA PRO A 490 -5.72 8.73 25.51
C PRO A 490 -5.31 10.16 25.15
N PRO A 491 -6.25 11.04 24.76
CA PRO A 491 -5.94 12.40 24.37
C PRO A 491 -5.23 13.18 25.50
N PHE A 492 -4.06 13.75 25.18
CA PHE A 492 -3.30 14.62 26.07
C PHE A 492 -3.37 16.07 25.58
N GLY A 493 -3.82 16.98 26.44
CA GLY A 493 -3.90 18.42 26.15
C GLY A 493 -3.61 19.28 27.38
N GLU A 494 -3.44 20.58 27.18
CA GLU A 494 -3.10 21.54 28.25
C GLU A 494 -4.17 21.62 29.36
N ASP A 495 -5.40 21.17 29.10
CA ASP A 495 -6.47 21.12 30.09
C ASP A 495 -6.93 19.67 30.37
N ARG A 496 -6.07 18.90 31.07
CA ARG A 496 -6.45 17.58 31.61
C ARG A 496 -7.51 17.67 32.73
N LYS A 497 -7.79 18.88 33.21
CA LYS A 497 -8.76 19.11 34.27
C LYS A 497 -10.17 19.00 33.70
N TRP A 498 -10.88 17.96 34.12
CA TRP A 498 -12.32 17.87 33.90
C TRP A 498 -13.07 18.33 35.14
N GLU A 499 -13.71 19.49 35.01
CA GLU A 499 -14.60 20.07 36.00
C GLU A 499 -16.04 20.07 35.43
N PRO A 500 -16.88 19.09 35.81
CA PRO A 500 -18.27 19.03 35.34
C PRO A 500 -19.02 20.35 35.56
N LYS A 501 -19.57 20.91 34.48
CA LYS A 501 -20.34 22.16 34.46
C LYS A 501 -21.85 21.92 34.47
N THR A 502 -22.29 20.76 34.01
CA THR A 502 -23.70 20.38 33.99
C THR A 502 -23.99 19.22 34.94
N GLN A 503 -25.26 19.02 35.30
CA GLN A 503 -25.68 17.87 36.10
C GLN A 503 -25.39 16.55 35.37
N GLN A 504 -25.58 16.52 34.04
CA GLN A 504 -25.27 15.35 33.21
C GLN A 504 -23.77 15.01 33.24
N GLU A 505 -22.88 16.00 33.08
CA GLU A 505 -21.43 15.75 33.16
C GLU A 505 -21.00 15.27 34.55
N LYS A 506 -21.65 15.77 35.60
CA LYS A 506 -21.39 15.36 36.97
C LYS A 506 -21.82 13.91 37.17
N GLU A 507 -23.00 13.55 36.69
CA GLU A 507 -23.50 12.17 36.69
C GLU A 507 -22.60 11.22 35.92
N GLN A 508 -22.05 11.66 34.78
CA GLN A 508 -21.06 10.87 34.02
C GLN A 508 -19.78 10.64 34.82
N ALA A 509 -19.26 11.67 35.49
CA ALA A 509 -18.07 11.56 36.33
C ALA A 509 -18.32 10.61 37.52
N GLU A 510 -19.49 10.69 38.16
CA GLU A 510 -19.88 9.82 39.28
C GLU A 510 -20.03 8.33 38.91
N MET A 511 -20.04 7.98 37.62
CA MET A 511 -19.97 6.57 37.18
C MET A 511 -18.59 5.95 37.38
N TYR A 512 -17.56 6.77 37.61
CA TYR A 512 -16.19 6.34 37.87
C TYR A 512 -15.94 6.30 39.38
N GLU A 513 -15.32 5.24 39.87
CA GLU A 513 -14.93 5.11 41.28
C GLU A 513 -13.88 6.17 41.64
N LEU A 514 -12.94 6.45 40.72
CA LEU A 514 -11.88 7.43 40.97
C LEU A 514 -12.39 8.86 41.08
N TRP A 515 -13.64 9.15 40.68
CA TRP A 515 -14.28 10.43 40.99
C TRP A 515 -14.38 10.67 42.50
N ASP A 516 -14.73 9.66 43.30
CA ASP A 516 -14.84 9.83 44.75
C ASP A 516 -13.49 9.72 45.48
N VAL A 517 -12.49 9.11 44.83
CA VAL A 517 -11.17 8.83 45.43
C VAL A 517 -10.12 9.90 45.08
N ALA A 518 -10.06 10.32 43.83
CA ALA A 518 -8.93 11.08 43.27
C ALA A 518 -9.28 12.53 42.85
N ARG A 519 -10.55 12.95 42.93
CA ARG A 519 -10.93 14.32 42.56
C ARG A 519 -10.37 15.34 43.54
N SER A 520 -10.03 16.52 43.02
CA SER A 520 -9.65 17.68 43.82
C SER A 520 -10.77 18.72 43.79
N GLY A 521 -11.51 18.85 44.89
CA GLY A 521 -12.66 19.75 44.95
C GLY A 521 -13.77 19.33 43.97
N LYS A 522 -13.96 20.12 42.91
CA LYS A 522 -15.01 19.90 41.88
C LYS A 522 -14.48 19.34 40.55
N TRP A 523 -13.20 18.95 40.48
CA TRP A 523 -12.58 18.49 39.23
C TRP A 523 -11.70 17.25 39.41
N ILE A 524 -11.46 16.52 38.31
CA ILE A 524 -10.57 15.35 38.25
C ILE A 524 -9.66 15.43 37.01
N ASP A 525 -8.49 14.80 37.06
CA ASP A 525 -7.64 14.62 35.87
C ASP A 525 -8.24 13.54 34.94
N LEU A 526 -8.51 13.89 33.67
CA LEU A 526 -9.06 12.95 32.69
C LEU A 526 -8.17 11.74 32.43
N GLY A 527 -6.85 11.85 32.59
CA GLY A 527 -5.94 10.72 32.47
C GLY A 527 -6.25 9.62 33.49
N ILE A 528 -6.71 10.00 34.69
CA ILE A 528 -7.13 9.05 35.73
C ILE A 528 -8.44 8.37 35.34
N VAL A 529 -9.38 9.12 34.76
CA VAL A 529 -10.65 8.59 34.25
C VAL A 529 -10.41 7.59 33.10
N PHE A 530 -9.53 7.93 32.15
CA PHE A 530 -9.14 7.03 31.07
C PHE A 530 -8.41 5.79 31.57
N LEU A 531 -7.55 5.91 32.59
CA LEU A 531 -6.90 4.77 33.21
C LEU A 531 -7.92 3.79 33.82
N GLU A 532 -8.89 4.30 34.59
CA GLU A 532 -9.98 3.47 35.12
C GLU A 532 -10.84 2.88 33.99
N ASN A 533 -11.07 3.65 32.92
CA ASN A 533 -11.81 3.19 31.75
C ASN A 533 -11.16 1.97 31.11
N SER A 534 -9.84 2.07 30.83
CA SER A 534 -9.05 0.98 30.28
C SER A 534 -8.98 -0.22 31.22
N TYR A 535 -8.83 0.01 32.54
CA TYR A 535 -8.80 -1.06 33.52
C TYR A 535 -10.12 -1.84 33.59
N ARG A 536 -11.26 -1.15 33.67
CA ARG A 536 -12.57 -1.81 33.86
C ARG A 536 -13.07 -2.61 32.67
N ILE A 537 -12.56 -2.34 31.47
CA ILE A 537 -12.89 -3.09 30.26
C ILE A 537 -11.96 -4.30 30.04
N LEU A 538 -10.96 -4.52 30.88
CA LEU A 538 -10.13 -5.72 30.84
C LEU A 538 -10.88 -6.93 31.39
N LYS A 539 -10.56 -8.11 30.85
CA LYS A 539 -10.86 -9.40 31.49
C LYS A 539 -9.97 -9.58 32.72
N GLU A 540 -10.35 -10.52 33.57
CA GLU A 540 -9.43 -11.09 34.56
C GLU A 540 -8.18 -11.61 33.82
N ASP A 541 -7.00 -11.35 34.38
CA ASP A 541 -5.68 -11.61 33.77
C ASP A 541 -5.40 -10.88 32.44
N GLY A 542 -6.27 -9.95 32.04
CA GLY A 542 -6.05 -9.06 30.91
C GLY A 542 -4.87 -8.13 31.14
N ARG A 543 -4.32 -7.60 30.04
CA ARG A 543 -3.15 -6.71 30.08
C ARG A 543 -3.39 -5.43 29.29
N MET A 544 -2.77 -4.35 29.76
CA MET A 544 -2.82 -3.05 29.10
C MET A 544 -1.43 -2.52 28.77
N GLY A 545 -1.33 -1.69 27.74
CA GLY A 545 -0.10 -0.97 27.39
C GLY A 545 -0.34 0.35 26.69
#